data_AF-V5BBE1-F1
#
_entry.id   AF-V5BBE1-F1
#
_cell.length_a   1.000
_cell.length_b   1.000
_cell.length_c   1.000
_cell.angle_alpha   90.00
_cell.angle_beta   90.00
_cell.angle_gamma   90.00
#
_symmetry.space_group_name_H-M   'P 1'
#
loop_
_entity.id
_entity.type
_entity.pdbx_description
1 polymer ?
#
loop_
_entity_poly.entity_id
_entity_poly.type
_entity_poly.pdbx_seq_one_letter_code
_entity_poly.pdbx_strand_id
1 'polypeptide(L)'
;MLPVEGGKGKKKKKKVFTKPKKPIHRHKLEKMRALKYFKVTENDDGSFKVERTRDECPNPVCGAGVFMAQHKDRKYCGKCHLTYAAK
;
A
#
# COMPACT_ATOMS: atom_id res chain seq x y z
N MET A 1 -26.56 7.85 52.67
CA MET A 1 -26.04 7.56 51.32
C MET A 1 -24.99 6.47 51.45
N LEU A 2 -25.35 5.22 51.17
CA LEU A 2 -24.43 4.08 51.23
C LEU A 2 -23.63 4.01 49.91
N PRO A 3 -22.29 4.00 49.94
CA PRO A 3 -21.50 3.82 48.73
C PRO A 3 -21.68 2.37 48.25
N VAL A 4 -22.21 2.19 47.04
CA VAL A 4 -22.38 0.87 46.41
C VAL A 4 -20.99 0.36 46.04
N GLU A 5 -20.45 -0.57 46.82
CA GLU A 5 -19.17 -1.26 46.58
C GLU A 5 -19.28 -2.29 45.44
N GLY A 6 -19.77 -1.85 44.28
CA GLY A 6 -20.04 -2.73 43.14
C GLY A 6 -19.20 -2.33 41.94
N GLY A 7 -17.98 -2.84 41.81
CA GLY A 7 -17.39 -3.03 40.47
C GLY A 7 -15.93 -2.65 40.23
N LYS A 8 -15.18 -2.15 41.21
CA LYS A 8 -13.78 -1.72 40.98
C LYS A 8 -12.73 -2.85 41.05
N GLY A 9 -13.11 -4.09 41.36
CA GLY A 9 -12.17 -5.18 41.66
C GLY A 9 -12.08 -6.32 40.63
N LYS A 10 -12.90 -6.33 39.57
CA LYS A 10 -12.86 -7.44 38.59
C LYS A 10 -11.65 -7.29 37.66
N LYS A 11 -10.49 -7.78 38.12
CA LYS A 11 -9.29 -8.00 37.30
C LYS A 11 -9.74 -8.70 36.01
N LYS A 12 -9.50 -8.06 34.86
CA LYS A 12 -9.80 -8.65 33.54
C LYS A 12 -9.14 -10.03 33.50
N LYS A 13 -9.96 -11.08 33.36
CA LYS A 13 -9.50 -12.47 33.31
C LYS A 13 -8.46 -12.58 32.19
N LYS A 14 -7.23 -12.96 32.53
CA LYS A 14 -6.15 -13.11 31.56
C LYS A 14 -6.59 -14.17 30.56
N LYS A 15 -6.71 -13.82 29.28
CA LYS A 15 -7.04 -14.79 28.23
C LYS A 15 -5.83 -15.70 28.08
N VAL A 16 -5.94 -16.92 28.60
CA VAL A 16 -4.96 -17.98 28.39
C VAL A 16 -5.23 -18.55 27.01
N PHE A 17 -4.40 -18.17 26.04
CA PHE A 17 -4.50 -18.67 24.68
C PHE A 17 -3.83 -20.05 24.61
N THR A 18 -4.61 -21.08 24.26
CA THR A 18 -4.11 -22.45 24.08
C THR A 18 -3.33 -22.63 22.77
N LYS A 19 -3.46 -21.69 21.83
CA LYS A 19 -2.82 -21.72 20.51
C LYS A 19 -1.91 -20.51 20.30
N PRO A 20 -0.80 -20.65 19.55
CA PRO A 20 0.05 -19.52 19.21
C PRO A 20 -0.75 -18.44 18.48
N LYS A 21 -0.45 -17.18 18.78
CA LYS A 21 -1.13 -16.03 18.17
C LYS A 21 -0.85 -16.01 16.68
N LYS A 22 -1.90 -15.84 15.87
CA LYS A 22 -1.77 -15.70 14.41
C LYS A 22 -0.78 -14.57 14.08
N PRO A 23 0.26 -14.83 13.26
CA PRO A 23 1.18 -13.78 12.85
C PRO A 23 0.40 -12.68 12.11
N ILE A 24 0.67 -11.43 12.47
CA ILE A 24 0.02 -10.26 11.88
C ILE A 24 0.70 -9.95 10.55
N HIS A 25 -0.07 -9.50 9.57
CA HIS A 25 0.48 -9.01 8.31
C HIS A 25 1.52 -7.90 8.54
N ARG A 26 2.65 -8.00 7.84
CA ARG A 26 3.72 -6.99 7.82
C ARG A 26 3.97 -6.65 6.36
N HIS A 27 3.90 -5.36 6.03
CA HIS A 27 4.23 -4.90 4.69
C HIS A 27 5.74 -5.09 4.44
N LYS A 28 6.08 -5.64 3.28
CA LYS A 28 7.47 -5.76 2.84
C LYS A 28 7.97 -4.40 2.38
N LEU A 29 9.14 -3.99 2.89
CA LEU A 29 9.81 -2.78 2.42
C LEU A 29 10.60 -3.11 1.14
N GLU A 30 10.18 -2.56 0.01
CA GLU A 30 11.00 -2.55 -1.19
C GLU A 30 11.86 -1.30 -1.22
N LYS A 31 13.19 -1.48 -1.19
CA LYS A 31 14.14 -0.37 -1.31
C LYS A 31 13.97 0.31 -2.68
N MET A 32 14.00 1.65 -2.68
CA MET A 32 14.02 2.49 -3.88
C MET A 32 12.88 2.20 -4.88
N ARG A 33 11.66 1.95 -4.36
CA ARG A 33 10.51 1.58 -5.19
C ARG A 33 10.16 2.60 -6.27
N ALA A 34 10.36 3.89 -6.00
CA ALA A 34 10.04 4.98 -6.93
C ALA A 34 10.93 4.98 -8.20
N LEU A 35 12.21 4.62 -8.06
CA LEU A 35 13.16 4.64 -9.18
C LEU A 35 12.87 3.55 -10.20
N LYS A 36 12.25 2.43 -9.79
CA LYS A 36 11.88 1.33 -10.68
C LYS A 36 10.87 1.71 -11.76
N TYR A 37 10.25 2.89 -11.69
CA TYR A 37 9.24 3.34 -12.65
C TYR A 37 9.81 4.15 -13.81
N PHE A 38 11.10 4.48 -13.75
CA PHE A 38 11.80 5.26 -14.74
C PHE A 38 12.89 4.42 -15.38
N LYS A 39 12.90 4.36 -16.70
CA LYS A 39 13.98 3.80 -17.50
C LYS A 39 14.62 4.96 -18.24
N VAL A 40 15.91 5.18 -18.00
CA VAL A 40 16.68 6.23 -18.69
C VAL A 40 17.49 5.55 -19.77
N THR A 41 17.34 5.99 -21.01
CA THR A 41 18.16 5.56 -22.14
C THR A 41 18.99 6.73 -22.64
N GLU A 42 20.29 6.49 -22.84
CA GLU A 42 21.19 7.41 -23.52
C GLU A 42 20.95 7.26 -25.02
N ASN A 43 20.70 8.37 -25.71
CA ASN A 43 20.69 8.39 -27.17
C ASN A 43 22.08 8.81 -27.67
N ASP A 44 22.42 8.40 -28.89
CA ASP A 44 23.71 8.69 -29.53
C ASP A 44 24.00 10.20 -29.67
N ASP A 45 22.98 11.06 -29.63
CA ASP A 45 23.09 12.53 -29.66
C ASP A 45 23.43 13.17 -28.30
N GLY A 46 23.78 12.39 -27.27
CA GLY A 46 24.08 12.90 -25.92
C GLY A 46 22.85 13.38 -25.13
N SER A 47 21.64 13.09 -25.61
CA SER A 47 20.38 13.41 -24.94
C SER A 47 19.83 12.21 -24.15
N PHE A 48 19.39 12.46 -22.91
CA PHE A 48 18.77 11.45 -22.06
C PHE A 48 17.26 11.42 -22.26
N LYS A 49 16.72 10.30 -22.72
CA LYS A 49 15.28 10.08 -22.80
C LYS A 49 14.82 9.29 -21.58
N VAL A 50 13.80 9.80 -20.90
CA VAL A 50 13.20 9.13 -19.73
C VAL A 50 11.89 8.47 -20.16
N GLU A 51 11.88 7.15 -20.16
CA GLU A 51 10.69 6.34 -20.39
C GLU A 51 10.03 5.94 -19.06
N ARG A 52 8.71 6.10 -18.98
CA ARG A 52 7.92 5.66 -17.82
C ARG A 52 7.44 4.24 -18.04
N THR A 53 7.73 3.34 -17.11
CA THR A 53 7.41 1.90 -17.26
C THR A 53 5.94 1.58 -16.98
N ARG A 54 5.22 2.47 -16.30
CA ARG A 54 3.83 2.25 -15.87
C ARG A 54 2.93 3.39 -16.31
N ASP A 55 1.67 3.07 -16.48
CA ASP A 55 0.64 4.02 -16.86
C ASP A 55 0.31 4.97 -15.71
N GLU A 56 0.07 6.24 -16.07
CA GLU A 56 -0.39 7.27 -15.14
C GLU A 56 -1.90 7.14 -14.90
N CYS A 57 -2.35 7.54 -13.71
CA CYS A 57 -3.77 7.54 -13.39
C CYS A 57 -4.48 8.74 -14.07
N PRO A 58 -5.52 8.52 -14.89
CA PRO A 58 -6.22 9.59 -15.60
C PRO A 58 -7.16 10.43 -14.70
N ASN A 59 -7.32 10.08 -13.43
CA ASN A 59 -8.20 10.80 -12.52
C ASN A 59 -7.61 12.19 -12.19
N PRO A 60 -8.42 13.28 -12.26
CA PRO A 60 -7.95 14.63 -11.92
C PRO A 60 -7.33 14.74 -10.53
N VAL A 61 -7.72 13.88 -9.58
CA VAL A 61 -7.17 13.86 -8.22
C VAL A 61 -5.78 13.19 -8.13
N CYS A 62 -5.45 12.37 -9.12
CA CYS A 62 -4.26 11.51 -9.11
C CYS A 62 -3.16 11.95 -10.08
N GLY A 63 -3.49 12.66 -11.16
CA GLY A 63 -2.56 13.45 -11.97
C GLY A 63 -1.28 12.76 -12.48
N ALA A 64 -0.44 13.56 -13.13
CA ALA A 64 0.84 13.13 -13.66
C ALA A 64 1.83 12.85 -12.52
N GLY A 65 2.12 11.57 -12.29
CA GLY A 65 3.04 11.11 -11.23
C GLY A 65 2.50 9.99 -10.35
N VAL A 66 1.18 9.73 -10.36
CA VAL A 66 0.61 8.53 -9.71
C VAL A 66 0.54 7.40 -10.73
N PHE A 67 1.49 6.47 -10.62
CA PHE A 67 1.53 5.27 -11.45
C PHE A 67 0.54 4.22 -10.95
N MET A 68 -0.21 3.62 -11.87
CA MET A 68 -1.09 2.50 -11.55
C MET A 68 -0.27 1.22 -11.32
N ALA A 69 -0.69 0.41 -10.34
CA ALA A 69 -0.15 -0.91 -10.09
C ALA A 69 -0.64 -1.87 -11.18
N GLN A 70 0.29 -2.46 -11.94
CA GLN A 70 0.00 -3.51 -12.89
C GLN A 70 -0.07 -4.85 -12.14
N HIS A 71 -1.27 -5.37 -11.98
CA HIS A 71 -1.53 -6.76 -11.63
C HIS A 71 -1.76 -7.58 -12.91
N LYS A 72 -1.86 -8.90 -12.79
CA LYS A 72 -2.02 -9.80 -13.95
C LYS A 72 -3.31 -9.55 -14.73
N ASP A 73 -4.37 -9.23 -14.01
CA ASP A 73 -5.76 -9.11 -14.48
C ASP A 73 -6.26 -7.65 -14.49
N ARG A 74 -5.52 -6.74 -13.86
CA ARG A 74 -6.00 -5.38 -13.61
C ARG A 74 -4.89 -4.36 -13.42
N LYS A 75 -5.20 -3.10 -13.75
CA LYS A 75 -4.43 -1.93 -13.36
C LYS A 75 -5.15 -1.23 -12.22
N TYR A 76 -4.46 -0.99 -11.12
CA TYR A 76 -5.06 -0.46 -9.89
C TYR A 76 -4.38 0.81 -9.40
N CYS A 77 -5.16 1.87 -9.15
CA CYS A 77 -4.70 3.09 -8.52
C CYS A 77 -4.74 2.95 -7.00
N GLY A 78 -3.58 2.96 -6.33
CA GLY A 78 -3.52 2.86 -4.86
C GLY A 78 -4.09 4.06 -4.11
N LYS A 79 -4.17 5.24 -4.74
CA LYS A 79 -4.63 6.50 -4.13
C LYS A 79 -6.14 6.73 -4.28
N CYS A 80 -6.67 6.39 -5.44
CA CYS A 80 -8.07 6.64 -5.83
C CYS A 80 -8.91 5.36 -5.93
N HIS A 81 -8.30 4.20 -5.72
CA HIS A 81 -8.95 2.89 -5.79
C HIS A 81 -9.61 2.57 -7.15
N LEU A 82 -9.31 3.34 -8.19
CA LEU A 82 -9.74 3.04 -9.55
C LEU A 82 -9.10 1.76 -10.06
N THR A 83 -9.91 0.92 -10.69
CA THR A 83 -9.50 -0.36 -11.26
C THR A 83 -9.88 -0.40 -12.73
N TYR A 84 -8.90 -0.60 -13.60
CA TYR A 84 -9.13 -0.97 -15.00
C TYR A 84 -8.84 -2.45 -15.18
N ALA A 85 -9.69 -3.17 -15.88
CA ALA A 85 -9.38 -4.53 -16.30
C ALA A 85 -8.30 -4.48 -17.39
N ALA A 86 -7.18 -5.14 -17.17
CA ALA A 86 -6.19 -5.37 -18.21
C ALA A 86 -6.53 -6.74 -18.81
N LYS A 87 -6.98 -6.73 -20.07
CA LYS A 87 -7.25 -7.96 -20.83
C LYS A 87 -5.94 -8.64 -21.19
#